data_AF-A0A7X0AE08-F1
#
_entry.id   AF-A0A7X0AE08-F1
#
_cell.length_a   1.000
_cell.length_b   1.000
_cell.length_c   1.000
_cell.angle_alpha   90.00
_cell.angle_beta   90.00
_cell.angle_gamma   90.00
#
_symmetry.space_group_name_H-M   'P 1'
#
loop_
_entity.id
_entity.type
_entity.pdbx_description
1 polymer ?
#
loop_
_entity_poly.entity_id
_entity_poly.type
_entity_poly.pdbx_seq_one_letter_code
_entity_poly.pdbx_strand_id
1 'polypeptide(L)'
;MKLIRWATDDDEEDEKYIPFGLMFLLMCVSLYAIVVSAQRIRDIFLLSIDFVVESSHQVCEAPLNNRCVTHYTVKNGDGTEHDFVPFGDQFSDDLLVFDPHIVKTARSFTYEIDGREERWPYLWQHIFALFAGVVGLIFLFKLISTRKLFFGFRRPFD
;
A
#
# COMPACT_ATOMS: atom_id res chain seq x y z
N MET A 1 -22.34 -52.97 -40.32
CA MET A 1 -21.27 -51.96 -40.35
C MET A 1 -21.56 -50.95 -39.25
N LYS A 2 -20.84 -51.04 -38.12
CA LYS A 2 -21.04 -50.21 -36.92
C LYS A 2 -20.24 -48.92 -37.10
N LEU A 3 -20.92 -47.79 -37.34
CA LEU A 3 -20.31 -46.46 -37.31
C LEU A 3 -20.21 -46.03 -35.85
N ILE A 4 -19.06 -46.32 -35.23
CA ILE A 4 -18.64 -45.65 -34.01
C ILE A 4 -17.99 -44.35 -34.47
N ARG A 5 -18.79 -43.27 -34.50
CA ARG A 5 -18.28 -41.92 -34.72
C ARG A 5 -17.87 -41.38 -33.35
N TRP A 6 -16.56 -41.36 -33.19
CA TRP A 6 -15.77 -40.82 -32.11
C TRP A 6 -16.36 -39.57 -31.47
N ALA A 7 -16.53 -39.66 -30.16
CA ALA A 7 -16.53 -38.55 -29.23
C ALA A 7 -15.16 -37.86 -29.30
N THR A 8 -15.06 -36.75 -30.03
CA THR A 8 -13.93 -35.81 -29.98
C THR A 8 -14.40 -34.41 -30.42
N ASP A 9 -15.56 -33.98 -29.94
CA ASP A 9 -16.09 -32.61 -30.14
C ASP A 9 -16.46 -31.94 -28.80
N ASP A 10 -16.00 -32.49 -27.67
CA ASP A 10 -16.25 -31.94 -26.33
C ASP A 10 -15.02 -31.21 -25.74
N ASP A 11 -13.92 -31.07 -26.49
CA ASP A 11 -12.65 -30.52 -25.97
C ASP A 11 -12.35 -29.07 -26.41
N GLU A 12 -13.26 -28.35 -27.08
CA GLU A 12 -13.00 -26.99 -27.59
C GLU A 12 -13.54 -25.83 -26.74
N GLU A 13 -14.25 -26.09 -25.64
CA GLU A 13 -14.70 -25.03 -24.73
C GLU A 13 -14.28 -25.32 -23.29
N ASP A 14 -12.96 -25.32 -23.04
CA ASP A 14 -12.44 -24.86 -21.76
C ASP A 14 -12.77 -23.35 -21.63
N GLU A 15 -14.07 -23.04 -21.45
CA GLU A 15 -14.53 -21.74 -20.99
C GLU A 15 -13.72 -21.45 -19.74
N LYS A 16 -12.77 -20.52 -19.85
CA LYS A 16 -11.79 -20.19 -18.81
C LYS A 16 -12.53 -19.54 -17.64
N TYR A 17 -13.24 -20.33 -16.84
CA TYR A 17 -13.99 -19.89 -15.69
C TYR A 17 -12.99 -19.47 -14.61
N ILE A 18 -13.04 -18.18 -14.26
CA ILE A 18 -12.32 -17.70 -13.08
C ILE A 18 -13.16 -18.17 -11.90
N PRO A 19 -12.62 -18.98 -10.98
CA PRO A 19 -13.40 -19.48 -9.86
C PRO A 19 -13.90 -18.31 -9.01
N PHE A 20 -15.16 -18.37 -8.58
CA PHE A 20 -15.81 -17.33 -7.78
C PHE A 20 -14.95 -16.89 -6.58
N GLY A 21 -14.31 -17.85 -5.91
CA GLY A 21 -13.41 -17.57 -4.79
C GLY A 21 -12.21 -16.68 -5.16
N LEU A 22 -11.58 -16.91 -6.33
CA LEU A 22 -10.48 -16.08 -6.82
C LEU A 22 -10.97 -14.67 -7.17
N MET A 23 -12.13 -14.57 -7.80
CA MET A 23 -12.76 -13.28 -8.11
C MET A 23 -13.09 -12.47 -6.86
N PHE A 24 -13.67 -13.11 -5.85
CA PHE A 24 -13.97 -12.48 -4.56
C PHE A 24 -12.68 -12.03 -3.86
N LEU A 25 -11.66 -12.88 -3.83
CA LEU A 25 -10.36 -12.54 -3.25
C LEU A 25 -9.73 -11.32 -3.94
N LEU A 26 -9.72 -11.29 -5.29
CA LEU A 26 -9.18 -10.15 -6.05
C LEU A 26 -9.94 -8.85 -5.74
N MET A 27 -11.27 -8.92 -5.60
CA MET A 27 -12.09 -7.77 -5.22
C MET A 27 -11.73 -7.26 -3.82
N CYS A 28 -11.61 -8.15 -2.85
CA CYS A 28 -11.19 -7.80 -1.49
C CYS A 28 -9.78 -7.18 -1.47
N VAL A 29 -8.83 -7.75 -2.22
CA VAL A 29 -7.46 -7.22 -2.33
C VAL A 29 -7.45 -5.84 -2.97
N SER A 30 -8.21 -5.62 -4.04
CA SER A 30 -8.31 -4.30 -4.68
C SER A 30 -8.94 -3.25 -3.74
N LEU A 31 -10.01 -3.60 -3.04
CA LEU A 31 -10.63 -2.70 -2.05
C LEU A 31 -9.67 -2.37 -0.92
N TYR A 32 -8.97 -3.37 -0.38
CA TYR A 32 -7.98 -3.18 0.67
C TYR A 32 -6.85 -2.25 0.20
N ALA A 33 -6.31 -2.47 -0.99
CA ALA A 33 -5.26 -1.61 -1.56
C ALA A 33 -5.71 -0.16 -1.71
N ILE A 34 -6.95 0.08 -2.17
CA ILE A 34 -7.52 1.44 -2.30
C ILE A 34 -7.64 2.10 -0.93
N VAL A 35 -8.24 1.41 0.05
CA VAL A 35 -8.50 1.96 1.39
C VAL A 35 -7.18 2.31 2.08
N VAL A 36 -6.23 1.38 2.11
CA VAL A 36 -4.93 1.60 2.76
C VAL A 36 -4.17 2.73 2.10
N SER A 37 -4.10 2.77 0.77
CA SER A 37 -3.38 3.83 0.05
C SER A 37 -4.04 5.20 0.25
N ALA A 38 -5.38 5.27 0.18
CA ALA A 38 -6.12 6.50 0.38
C ALA A 38 -5.98 7.04 1.82
N GLN A 39 -6.04 6.15 2.82
CA GLN A 39 -5.80 6.51 4.22
C GLN A 39 -4.38 7.07 4.40
N ARG A 40 -3.36 6.38 3.91
CA ARG A 40 -1.97 6.83 4.02
C ARG A 40 -1.73 8.18 3.34
N ILE A 41 -2.24 8.37 2.12
CA ILE A 41 -2.14 9.65 1.42
C ILE A 41 -2.82 10.77 2.22
N ARG A 42 -4.03 10.52 2.73
CA ARG A 42 -4.78 11.49 3.53
C ARG A 42 -4.04 11.86 4.82
N ASP A 43 -3.57 10.85 5.55
CA ASP A 43 -2.88 11.05 6.83
C ASP A 43 -1.65 11.93 6.61
N ILE A 44 -0.81 11.61 5.62
CA ILE A 44 0.35 12.43 5.27
C ILE A 44 -0.04 13.82 4.77
N PHE A 45 -1.10 13.95 3.98
CA PHE A 45 -1.50 15.25 3.45
C PHE A 45 -2.02 16.20 4.54
N LEU A 46 -2.74 15.68 5.53
CA LEU A 46 -3.29 16.49 6.63
C LEU A 46 -2.32 16.68 7.79
N LEU A 47 -1.22 15.93 7.80
CA LEU A 47 -0.20 16.00 8.81
C LEU A 47 0.50 17.37 8.80
N SER A 48 0.59 17.96 9.98
CA SER A 48 1.37 19.16 10.26
C SER A 48 2.32 18.83 11.40
N ILE A 49 3.62 18.99 11.21
CA ILE A 49 4.61 18.76 12.26
C ILE A 49 5.72 19.80 12.08
N ASP A 50 6.26 20.26 13.19
CA ASP A 50 7.39 21.18 13.26
C ASP A 50 8.27 20.72 14.44
N PHE A 51 9.44 20.18 14.14
CA PHE A 51 10.36 19.65 15.14
C PHE A 51 11.83 19.77 14.73
N VAL A 52 12.70 19.86 15.73
CA VAL A 52 14.16 19.82 15.59
C VAL A 52 14.66 18.47 16.08
N VAL A 53 15.59 17.85 15.34
CA VAL A 53 16.30 16.65 15.81
C VAL A 53 17.43 17.08 16.73
N GLU A 54 17.25 16.91 18.04
CA GLU A 54 18.20 17.35 19.06
C GLU A 54 19.37 16.38 19.21
N SER A 55 19.15 15.08 19.01
CA SER A 55 20.24 14.09 19.02
C SER A 55 19.86 12.83 18.27
N SER A 56 20.87 12.12 17.77
CA SER A 56 20.72 10.76 17.24
C SER A 56 21.69 9.83 17.98
N HIS A 57 21.22 8.62 18.28
CA HIS A 57 22.06 7.57 18.87
C HIS A 57 21.70 6.21 18.30
N GLN A 58 22.70 5.37 18.08
CA GLN A 58 22.49 4.01 17.58
C GLN A 58 22.37 3.03 18.75
N VAL A 59 21.31 2.24 18.72
CA VAL A 59 21.09 1.12 19.63
C VAL A 59 21.34 -0.16 18.86
N CYS A 60 22.37 -0.91 19.24
CA CYS A 60 22.71 -2.20 18.62
C CYS A 60 22.27 -3.38 19.50
N GLU A 61 21.79 -4.44 18.87
CA GLU A 61 21.39 -5.67 19.52
C GLU A 61 22.64 -6.42 20.04
N ALA A 62 22.80 -6.47 21.36
CA ALA A 62 23.88 -7.22 22.00
C ALA A 62 23.61 -8.74 21.90
N PRO A 63 24.65 -9.60 21.84
CA PRO A 63 26.07 -9.30 21.98
C PRO A 63 26.83 -9.12 20.65
N LEU A 64 26.19 -9.42 19.52
CA LEU A 64 26.85 -9.47 18.21
C LEU A 64 26.82 -8.12 17.49
N ASN A 65 25.99 -7.15 17.95
CA ASN A 65 25.80 -5.84 17.33
C ASN A 65 25.56 -5.91 15.81
N ASN A 66 24.99 -7.01 15.35
CA ASN A 66 24.71 -7.29 13.95
C ASN A 66 23.45 -6.58 13.45
N ARG A 67 22.67 -6.00 14.36
CA ARG A 67 21.50 -5.19 14.06
C ARG A 67 21.59 -3.90 14.88
N CYS A 68 21.74 -2.77 14.21
CA CYS A 68 21.72 -1.44 14.84
C CYS A 68 20.52 -0.66 14.30
N VAL A 69 19.85 0.05 15.20
CA VAL A 69 18.73 0.94 14.88
C VAL A 69 19.10 2.33 15.38
N THR A 70 18.96 3.33 14.52
CA THR A 70 19.17 4.73 14.90
C THR A 70 17.90 5.26 15.57
N HIS A 71 18.03 5.71 16.81
CA HIS A 71 17.02 6.44 17.55
C HIS A 71 17.30 7.93 17.47
N TYR A 72 16.23 8.72 17.41
CA TYR A 72 16.29 10.16 17.25
C TYR A 72 15.49 10.82 18.36
N THR A 73 16.10 11.72 19.10
CA THR A 73 15.42 12.58 20.07
C THR A 73 14.96 13.82 19.32
N VAL A 74 13.64 14.04 19.26
CA VAL A 74 13.05 15.21 18.63
C VAL A 74 12.44 16.13 19.65
N LYS A 75 12.58 17.43 19.39
CA LYS A 75 11.96 18.49 20.16
C LYS A 75 10.98 19.23 19.28
N ASN A 76 9.70 19.13 19.63
CA ASN A 76 8.64 19.84 18.94
C ASN A 76 8.69 21.35 19.26
N GLY A 77 8.11 22.17 18.37
CA GLY A 77 7.96 23.61 18.60
C GLY A 77 7.14 24.00 19.85
N ASP A 78 6.37 23.07 20.41
CA ASP A 78 5.64 23.24 21.68
C ASP A 78 6.47 22.88 22.93
N GLY A 79 7.71 22.45 22.75
CA GLY A 79 8.64 22.06 23.81
C GLY A 79 8.48 20.63 24.31
N THR A 80 7.61 19.82 23.70
CA THR A 80 7.53 18.38 23.99
C THR A 80 8.66 17.61 23.33
N GLU A 81 9.26 16.68 24.07
CA GLU A 81 10.30 15.78 23.58
C GLU A 81 9.70 14.41 23.25
N HIS A 82 10.07 13.87 22.09
CA HIS A 82 9.70 12.52 21.67
C HIS A 82 10.93 11.77 21.14
N ASP A 83 11.03 10.49 21.46
CA ASP A 83 12.10 9.59 20.97
C ASP A 83 11.82 9.03 19.57
N PHE A 84 10.79 9.54 18.88
CA PHE A 84 10.37 9.00 17.60
C PHE A 84 10.20 10.13 16.58
N VAL A 85 11.04 10.12 15.55
CA VAL A 85 10.84 10.91 14.33
C VAL A 85 9.69 10.26 13.55
N PRO A 86 8.54 10.94 13.41
CA PRO A 86 7.50 10.45 12.53
C PRO A 86 8.09 10.34 11.12
N PHE A 87 8.01 9.16 10.51
CA PHE A 87 8.52 8.89 9.15
C PHE A 87 10.05 8.91 9.02
N GLY A 88 10.79 8.80 10.12
CA GLY A 88 12.26 8.74 10.09
C GLY A 88 12.81 7.55 9.30
N ASP A 89 12.06 6.44 9.27
CA ASP A 89 12.32 5.25 8.45
C ASP A 89 12.14 5.47 6.94
N GLN A 90 11.56 6.60 6.54
CA GLN A 90 11.21 6.91 5.16
C GLN A 90 12.28 7.74 4.46
N PHE A 91 13.12 8.43 5.23
CA PHE A 91 14.24 9.21 4.72
C PHE A 91 15.53 8.40 4.88
N SER A 92 16.51 8.69 4.04
CA SER A 92 17.82 8.03 4.14
C SER A 92 18.57 8.51 5.39
N ASP A 93 19.36 7.63 6.00
CA ASP A 93 20.07 7.90 7.27
C ASP A 93 21.00 9.12 7.20
N ASP A 94 21.44 9.50 6.00
CA ASP A 94 22.29 10.66 5.72
C ASP A 94 21.55 12.00 5.67
N LEU A 95 20.21 11.98 5.59
CA LEU A 95 19.37 13.19 5.63
C LEU A 95 18.98 13.59 7.06
N LEU A 96 19.08 12.65 8.01
CA LEU A 96 18.71 12.83 9.42
C LEU A 96 19.96 12.90 10.31
N VAL A 97 20.95 13.72 9.92
CA VAL A 97 22.13 13.98 10.77
C VAL A 97 21.71 14.78 12.01
N PHE A 98 22.60 15.09 12.96
CA PHE A 98 22.32 15.94 14.12
C PHE A 98 21.97 17.39 13.71
N ASP A 99 21.00 18.03 14.39
CA ASP A 99 20.53 19.42 14.20
C ASP A 99 19.54 19.77 13.04
N PRO A 100 19.01 18.85 12.21
CA PRO A 100 18.12 19.23 11.14
C PRO A 100 16.77 19.68 11.69
N HIS A 101 16.34 20.83 11.20
CA HIS A 101 15.00 21.35 11.41
C HIS A 101 14.06 20.79 10.35
N ILE A 102 13.04 20.05 10.79
CA ILE A 102 12.08 19.40 9.90
C ILE A 102 10.72 20.05 10.05
N VAL A 103 10.28 20.70 8.99
CA VAL A 103 8.96 21.33 8.92
C VAL A 103 8.11 20.62 7.88
N LYS A 104 6.92 20.19 8.30
CA LYS A 104 5.87 19.71 7.43
C LYS A 104 4.63 20.56 7.61
N THR A 105 4.26 21.28 6.57
CA THR A 105 3.02 22.06 6.55
C THR A 105 1.82 21.18 6.19
N ALA A 106 0.70 21.41 6.87
CA ALA A 106 -0.56 20.80 6.50
C ALA A 106 -0.90 21.10 5.04
N ARG A 107 -1.48 20.13 4.33
CA ARG A 107 -1.87 20.19 2.91
C ARG A 107 -0.69 20.18 1.95
N SER A 108 0.44 19.60 2.34
CA SER A 108 1.58 19.39 1.47
C SER A 108 2.16 17.97 1.59
N PHE A 109 2.73 17.48 0.48
CA PHE A 109 3.53 16.25 0.46
C PHE A 109 5.03 16.54 0.52
N THR A 110 5.38 17.79 0.76
CA THR A 110 6.74 18.27 0.86
C THR A 110 7.10 18.37 2.34
N TYR A 111 8.35 18.07 2.63
CA TYR A 111 9.00 18.23 3.91
C TYR A 111 10.13 19.22 3.69
N GLU A 112 10.28 20.18 4.56
CA GLU A 112 11.43 21.07 4.56
C GLU A 112 12.42 20.52 5.59
N ILE A 113 13.62 20.17 5.16
CA ILE A 113 14.72 19.70 6.00
C ILE A 113 15.86 20.70 5.82
N ASP A 114 16.17 21.50 6.83
CA ASP A 114 17.21 22.54 6.78
C ASP A 114 17.09 23.48 5.56
N GLY A 115 15.85 23.88 5.23
CA GLY A 115 15.57 24.76 4.10
C GLY A 115 15.62 24.08 2.73
N ARG A 116 15.82 22.76 2.67
CA ARG A 116 15.65 21.96 1.44
C ARG A 116 14.27 21.33 1.42
N GLU A 117 13.54 21.59 0.35
CA GLU A 117 12.27 20.93 0.08
C GLU A 117 12.50 19.51 -0.46
N GLU A 118 12.13 18.51 0.34
CA GLU A 118 12.12 17.10 -0.03
C GLU A 118 10.69 16.59 -0.18
N ARG A 119 10.45 15.76 -1.20
CA ARG A 119 9.11 15.19 -1.45
C ARG A 119 8.97 13.86 -0.73
N TRP A 120 7.75 13.57 -0.26
CA TRP A 120 7.43 12.27 0.32
C TRP A 120 7.83 11.10 -0.62
N PRO A 121 8.76 10.20 -0.21
CA PRO A 121 9.33 9.19 -1.09
C PRO A 121 8.31 8.16 -1.60
N TYR A 122 7.33 7.83 -0.76
CA TYR A 122 6.32 6.80 -1.05
C TYR A 122 5.08 7.31 -1.77
N LEU A 123 5.00 8.62 -2.05
CA LEU A 123 3.84 9.25 -2.69
C LEU A 123 3.44 8.53 -3.98
N TRP A 124 4.40 8.33 -4.88
CA TRP A 124 4.13 7.72 -6.17
C TRP A 124 3.69 6.26 -6.06
N GLN A 125 4.29 5.50 -5.15
CA GLN A 125 3.95 4.09 -4.95
C GLN A 125 2.48 3.95 -4.51
N HIS A 126 2.02 4.79 -3.58
CA HIS A 126 0.63 4.77 -3.13
C HIS A 126 -0.35 5.30 -4.17
N ILE A 127 0.05 6.29 -4.97
CA ILE A 127 -0.76 6.75 -6.11
C ILE A 127 -0.95 5.63 -7.14
N PHE A 128 0.13 4.93 -7.51
CA PHE A 128 0.06 3.83 -8.47
C PHE A 128 -0.77 2.66 -7.91
N ALA A 129 -0.59 2.31 -6.64
CA ALA A 129 -1.37 1.26 -5.98
C ALA A 129 -2.88 1.60 -5.97
N LEU A 130 -3.22 2.85 -5.67
CA LEU A 130 -4.60 3.33 -5.69
C LEU A 130 -5.19 3.23 -7.10
N PHE A 131 -4.47 3.71 -8.12
CA PHE A 131 -4.92 3.64 -9.51
C PHE A 131 -5.09 2.19 -9.99
N ALA A 132 -4.12 1.33 -9.69
CA ALA A 132 -4.18 -0.10 -10.02
C ALA A 132 -5.36 -0.79 -9.34
N GLY A 133 -5.64 -0.48 -8.06
CA GLY A 133 -6.81 -0.97 -7.34
C GLY A 133 -8.13 -0.57 -8.01
N VAL A 134 -8.27 0.70 -8.39
CA VAL A 134 -9.47 1.22 -9.08
C VAL A 134 -9.65 0.56 -10.44
N VAL A 135 -8.60 0.51 -11.26
CA VAL A 135 -8.64 -0.14 -12.58
C VAL A 135 -8.98 -1.62 -12.46
N GLY A 136 -8.39 -2.32 -11.46
CA GLY A 136 -8.70 -3.72 -11.15
C GLY A 136 -10.17 -3.93 -10.83
N LEU A 137 -10.78 -3.07 -9.99
CA LEU A 137 -12.21 -3.13 -9.69
C LEU A 137 -13.09 -2.88 -10.92
N ILE A 138 -12.75 -1.89 -11.75
CA ILE A 138 -13.51 -1.59 -12.97
C ILE A 138 -13.44 -2.80 -13.93
N PHE A 139 -12.27 -3.40 -14.07
CA PHE A 139 -12.07 -4.58 -14.92
C PHE A 139 -12.86 -5.79 -14.40
N LEU A 140 -12.80 -6.06 -13.08
CA LEU A 140 -13.58 -7.12 -12.44
C LEU A 140 -15.07 -6.91 -12.62
N PHE A 141 -15.56 -5.68 -12.42
CA PHE A 141 -16.97 -5.35 -12.61
C PHE A 141 -17.43 -5.57 -14.05
N LYS A 142 -16.62 -5.17 -15.04
CA LYS A 142 -16.90 -5.45 -16.46
C LYS A 142 -16.93 -6.95 -16.74
N LEU A 143 -16.02 -7.74 -16.17
CA LEU A 143 -15.99 -9.19 -16.30
C LEU A 143 -17.23 -9.87 -15.71
N ILE A 144 -17.71 -9.40 -14.55
CA ILE A 144 -18.97 -9.86 -13.93
C ILE A 144 -20.17 -9.48 -14.80
N SER A 145 -20.15 -8.30 -15.40
CA SER A 145 -21.26 -7.81 -16.23
C SER A 145 -21.35 -8.54 -17.57
N THR A 146 -20.22 -8.87 -18.19
CA THR A 146 -20.18 -9.59 -19.47
C THR A 146 -20.43 -11.08 -19.32
N ARG A 147 -19.92 -11.71 -18.26
CA ARG A 147 -20.29 -13.08 -17.92
C ARG A 147 -21.61 -13.03 -17.15
N LYS A 148 -22.73 -13.35 -17.80
CA LYS A 148 -23.96 -13.73 -17.09
C LYS A 148 -23.61 -14.94 -16.21
N LEU A 149 -23.14 -14.69 -14.99
CA LEU A 149 -22.99 -15.68 -13.93
C LEU A 149 -24.41 -16.18 -13.69
N PHE A 150 -24.80 -17.20 -14.45
CA PHE A 150 -25.88 -18.08 -14.08
C PHE A 150 -25.48 -18.57 -12.69
N PHE A 151 -26.07 -17.95 -11.66
CA PHE A 151 -26.17 -18.57 -10.36
C PHE A 151 -27.00 -19.82 -10.58
N GLY A 152 -26.32 -20.90 -10.98
CA GLY A 152 -26.82 -22.26 -10.93
C GLY A 152 -26.96 -22.63 -9.47
N PHE A 153 -27.92 -22.00 -8.78
CA PHE A 153 -28.56 -22.59 -7.62
C PHE A 153 -29.28 -23.81 -8.18
N ARG A 154 -28.55 -24.92 -8.26
CA ARG A 154 -29.10 -26.24 -8.55
C ARG A 154 -30.10 -26.49 -7.43
N ARG A 155 -31.38 -26.17 -7.67
CA ARG A 155 -32.45 -26.55 -6.76
C ARG A 155 -32.30 -28.07 -6.56
N PRO A 156 -32.19 -28.56 -5.32
CA PRO A 156 -32.28 -29.99 -5.10
C PRO A 156 -33.69 -30.40 -5.54
N PHE A 157 -33.73 -31.28 -6.54
CA PHE A 157 -34.82 -32.13 -7.00
C PHE A 157 -36.20 -31.96 -6.32
N ASP A 158 -37.21 -31.62 -7.14
CA ASP A 158 -38.58 -32.14 -6.98
C ASP A 158 -38.74 -33.36 -7.90
#